data_AF-H9F089-F1
#
_entry.id   AF-H9F089-F1
#
_cell.length_a   1.000
_cell.length_b   1.000
_cell.length_c   1.000
_cell.angle_alpha   90.00
_cell.angle_beta   90.00
_cell.angle_gamma   90.00
#
_symmetry.space_group_name_H-M   'P 1'
#
loop_
_entity.id
_entity.type
_entity.pdbx_description
1 polymer ?
#
loop_
_entity_poly.entity_id
_entity_poly.type
_entity_poly.pdbx_seq_one_letter_code
_entity_poly.pdbx_strand_id
1 'polypeptide(L)'
;MSPPTVPPMGVDGVSAYLMKKRHTHRKQRRKPTFLTRRNIVGCRIQHGWKEGNEPVEQWKGTVLEQVSVKPTLYIIKYDGKDSVYGLELHRDKRVLALEILPERVPTPRIDSRLADSLIGKAVGHVFEGEHGTKDEWKGMVL
;
A
#
# COMPACT_ATOMS: atom_id res chain seq x y z
N MET A 1 77.03 -22.71 -4.41
CA MET A 1 77.39 -23.54 -5.57
C MET A 1 76.11 -24.23 -6.02
N SER A 2 75.51 -23.76 -7.11
CA SER A 2 74.27 -24.39 -7.61
C SER A 2 74.61 -25.49 -8.60
N PRO A 3 73.82 -26.57 -8.66
CA PRO A 3 73.58 -27.19 -9.95
C PRO A 3 72.07 -27.26 -10.29
N PRO A 4 71.72 -27.29 -11.59
CA PRO A 4 70.37 -26.95 -12.05
C PRO A 4 69.66 -28.05 -12.88
N THR A 5 68.35 -27.86 -13.07
CA THR A 5 67.57 -28.07 -14.32
C THR A 5 67.16 -29.48 -14.83
N VAL A 6 65.89 -29.85 -14.55
CA VAL A 6 64.69 -30.23 -15.41
C VAL A 6 64.77 -31.26 -16.60
N PRO A 7 63.64 -31.74 -17.20
CA PRO A 7 62.62 -32.80 -16.90
C PRO A 7 62.61 -33.93 -17.98
N PRO A 8 61.53 -34.76 -18.19
CA PRO A 8 60.40 -34.35 -19.07
C PRO A 8 58.98 -34.94 -18.78
N MET A 9 57.97 -34.15 -19.22
CA MET A 9 56.67 -34.44 -19.88
C MET A 9 55.79 -35.67 -19.59
N GLY A 10 54.47 -35.37 -19.51
CA GLY A 10 53.32 -36.25 -19.85
C GLY A 10 52.74 -37.02 -18.65
N VAL A 11 51.43 -37.25 -18.47
CA VAL A 11 50.19 -37.16 -19.27
C VAL A 11 48.99 -37.27 -18.29
N ASP A 12 47.83 -36.78 -18.73
CA ASP A 12 46.44 -37.14 -18.40
C ASP A 12 46.03 -37.76 -17.04
N GLY A 13 44.98 -37.19 -16.45
CA GLY A 13 44.21 -37.88 -15.41
C GLY A 13 43.20 -37.00 -14.69
N VAL A 14 41.95 -37.03 -15.14
CA VAL A 14 40.79 -36.38 -14.49
C VAL A 14 40.57 -36.93 -13.09
N SER A 15 40.39 -36.09 -12.07
CA SER A 15 39.57 -36.44 -10.91
C SER A 15 38.97 -35.22 -10.21
N ALA A 16 37.65 -35.27 -10.05
CA ALA A 16 36.79 -34.21 -9.56
C ALA A 16 36.73 -34.20 -8.03
N TYR A 17 37.07 -33.06 -7.41
CA TYR A 17 36.73 -32.82 -6.00
C TYR A 17 36.29 -31.37 -5.78
N LEU A 18 34.97 -31.18 -5.85
CA LEU A 18 34.15 -30.40 -4.94
C LEU A 18 34.72 -29.06 -4.41
N MET A 19 34.45 -27.96 -5.11
CA MET A 19 34.44 -26.62 -4.49
C MET A 19 33.00 -26.16 -4.22
N LYS A 20 32.65 -26.06 -2.93
CA LYS A 20 31.40 -25.50 -2.41
C LYS A 20 31.15 -24.12 -3.01
N LYS A 21 30.12 -24.02 -3.86
CA LYS A 21 29.60 -22.75 -4.37
C LYS A 21 29.04 -21.96 -3.18
N ARG A 22 29.76 -20.92 -2.75
CA ARG A 22 29.21 -19.93 -1.80
C ARG A 22 28.05 -19.22 -2.50
N HIS A 23 26.82 -19.56 -2.12
CA HIS A 23 25.65 -18.80 -2.52
C HIS A 23 25.72 -17.44 -1.84
N THR A 24 26.19 -16.44 -2.58
CA THR A 24 25.93 -15.05 -2.22
C THR A 24 24.42 -14.87 -2.31
N HIS A 25 23.77 -14.63 -1.16
CA HIS A 25 22.39 -14.15 -1.12
C HIS A 25 22.38 -12.76 -1.74
N ARG A 26 22.37 -12.71 -3.07
CA ARG A 26 21.96 -11.54 -3.82
C ARG A 26 20.49 -11.36 -3.47
N LYS A 27 20.20 -10.58 -2.43
CA LYS A 27 18.86 -10.04 -2.18
C LYS A 27 18.43 -9.42 -3.51
N GLN A 28 17.60 -10.14 -4.25
CA GLN A 28 16.91 -9.58 -5.39
C GLN A 28 16.16 -8.38 -4.83
N ARG A 29 16.67 -7.17 -5.11
CA ARG A 29 15.85 -5.96 -5.07
C ARG A 29 14.66 -6.31 -5.95
N ARG A 30 13.51 -6.57 -5.31
CA ARG A 30 12.24 -6.78 -6.00
C ARG A 30 12.04 -5.52 -6.83
N LYS A 31 12.31 -5.60 -8.13
CA LYS A 31 11.89 -4.58 -9.09
C LYS A 31 10.38 -4.45 -8.93
N PRO A 32 9.80 -3.23 -8.82
CA PRO A 32 8.37 -3.08 -8.77
C PRO A 32 7.80 -3.68 -10.05
N THR A 33 7.17 -4.83 -9.94
CA THR A 33 6.43 -5.45 -11.04
C THR A 33 5.28 -4.51 -11.39
N PHE A 34 5.35 -3.95 -12.58
CA PHE A 34 4.35 -3.09 -13.19
C PHE A 34 2.94 -3.73 -13.12
N LEU A 35 2.05 -3.05 -12.39
CA LEU A 35 0.64 -2.74 -12.74
C LEU A 35 -0.19 -3.79 -13.51
N THR A 36 -0.21 -5.06 -13.10
CA THR A 36 -1.33 -5.96 -13.41
C THR A 36 -2.31 -5.92 -12.24
N ARG A 37 -3.53 -5.42 -12.50
CA ARG A 37 -4.66 -5.16 -11.56
C ARG A 37 -4.54 -5.92 -10.22
N ARG A 38 -3.76 -5.40 -9.29
CA ARG A 38 -3.71 -5.91 -7.93
C ARG A 38 -5.00 -5.48 -7.27
N ASN A 39 -5.57 -6.36 -6.45
CA ASN A 39 -6.58 -5.92 -5.50
C ASN A 39 -5.95 -4.80 -4.65
N ILE A 40 -6.46 -3.58 -4.81
CA ILE A 40 -5.97 -2.39 -4.10
C ILE A 40 -6.74 -2.13 -2.80
N VAL A 41 -7.78 -2.93 -2.50
CA VAL A 41 -8.52 -2.83 -1.24
C VAL A 41 -7.56 -3.09 -0.07
N GLY A 42 -7.65 -2.26 0.96
CA GLY A 42 -6.76 -2.25 2.11
C GLY A 42 -5.40 -1.58 1.88
N CYS A 43 -5.09 -1.16 0.66
CA CYS A 43 -3.83 -0.47 0.36
C CYS A 43 -3.91 1.03 0.66
N ARG A 44 -2.75 1.59 1.03
CA ARG A 44 -2.51 3.03 1.01
C ARG A 44 -2.26 3.47 -0.42
N ILE A 45 -2.84 4.59 -0.82
CA ILE A 45 -2.70 5.15 -2.16
C ILE A 45 -2.33 6.63 -2.08
N GLN A 46 -1.71 7.13 -3.14
CA GLN A 46 -1.64 8.55 -3.43
C GLN A 46 -1.99 8.81 -4.89
N HIS A 47 -2.56 9.98 -5.17
CA HIS A 47 -2.79 10.44 -6.53
C HIS A 47 -2.93 11.96 -6.56
N GLY A 48 -2.73 12.55 -7.73
CA GLY A 48 -3.15 13.92 -8.00
C GLY A 48 -4.66 13.99 -8.23
N TRP A 49 -5.27 15.09 -7.84
CA TRP A 49 -6.64 15.47 -8.15
C TRP A 49 -6.64 16.79 -8.91
N LYS A 50 -7.30 16.85 -10.06
CA LYS A 50 -7.41 18.07 -10.86
C LYS A 50 -8.87 18.40 -11.16
N GLU A 51 -9.41 19.41 -10.48
CA GLU A 51 -10.76 19.91 -10.76
C GLU A 51 -10.69 21.02 -11.82
N GLY A 52 -11.16 20.74 -13.04
CA GLY A 52 -11.14 21.73 -14.13
C GLY A 52 -9.74 22.31 -14.40
N ASN A 53 -9.62 23.64 -14.26
CA ASN A 53 -8.38 24.38 -14.47
C ASN A 53 -7.60 24.64 -13.19
N GLU A 54 -8.08 24.15 -12.05
CA GLU A 54 -7.39 24.33 -10.76
C GLU A 54 -6.03 23.60 -10.74
N PRO A 55 -5.11 24.05 -9.87
CA PRO A 55 -3.87 23.33 -9.61
C PRO A 55 -4.14 21.88 -9.22
N VAL A 56 -3.17 21.00 -9.51
CA VAL A 56 -3.26 19.61 -9.08
C VAL A 56 -3.01 19.52 -7.58
N GLU A 57 -3.99 19.02 -6.84
CA GLU A 57 -3.85 18.73 -5.41
C GLU A 57 -3.37 17.29 -5.21
N GLN A 58 -2.50 17.04 -4.23
CA GLN A 58 -2.07 15.68 -3.91
C GLN A 58 -2.93 15.10 -2.79
N TRP A 59 -3.53 13.94 -3.06
CA TRP A 59 -4.42 13.25 -2.13
C TRP A 59 -3.82 11.91 -1.72
N LYS A 60 -3.86 11.61 -0.42
CA LYS A 60 -3.39 10.36 0.18
C LYS A 60 -4.50 9.72 1.00
N GLY A 61 -4.69 8.42 0.86
CA GLY A 61 -5.81 7.73 1.49
C GLY A 61 -5.69 6.21 1.52
N THR A 62 -6.71 5.57 2.05
CA THR A 62 -6.83 4.12 2.14
C THR A 62 -8.06 3.66 1.37
N VAL A 63 -7.89 2.67 0.49
CA VAL A 63 -9.02 2.03 -0.18
C VAL A 63 -9.71 1.08 0.79
N LEU A 64 -10.95 1.36 1.15
CA LEU A 64 -11.72 0.57 2.11
C LEU A 64 -12.43 -0.61 1.44
N GLU A 65 -13.03 -0.37 0.28
CA GLU A 65 -13.86 -1.35 -0.40
C GLU A 65 -13.86 -1.13 -1.92
N GLN A 66 -14.08 -2.21 -2.67
CA GLN A 66 -14.46 -2.17 -4.08
C GLN A 66 -15.93 -2.58 -4.19
N VAL A 67 -16.76 -1.72 -4.77
CA VAL A 67 -18.21 -1.92 -4.79
C VAL A 67 -18.57 -3.12 -5.68
N SER A 68 -19.22 -4.13 -5.09
CA SER A 68 -19.49 -5.40 -5.78
C SER A 68 -20.37 -5.26 -7.03
N VAL A 69 -21.41 -4.41 -6.97
CA VAL A 69 -22.31 -4.16 -8.11
C VAL A 69 -21.71 -3.25 -9.19
N LYS A 70 -20.60 -2.56 -8.87
CA LYS A 70 -19.90 -1.67 -9.79
C LYS A 70 -18.39 -1.73 -9.51
N PRO A 71 -17.68 -2.75 -10.01
CA PRO A 71 -16.28 -3.00 -9.65
C PRO A 71 -15.29 -1.90 -10.05
N THR A 72 -15.71 -0.90 -10.84
CA THR A 72 -14.86 0.25 -11.14
C THR A 72 -14.87 1.31 -10.04
N LEU A 73 -15.85 1.27 -9.15
CA LEU A 73 -16.04 2.19 -8.04
C LEU A 73 -15.37 1.66 -6.77
N TYR A 74 -14.52 2.49 -6.17
CA TYR A 74 -13.83 2.22 -4.91
C TYR A 74 -14.31 3.18 -3.84
N ILE A 75 -14.46 2.70 -2.61
CA ILE A 75 -14.71 3.51 -1.42
C ILE A 75 -13.36 3.81 -0.76
N ILE A 76 -13.05 5.09 -0.57
CA ILE A 76 -11.75 5.57 -0.09
C ILE A 76 -11.94 6.50 1.11
N LYS A 77 -11.12 6.32 2.14
CA LYS A 77 -10.95 7.29 3.24
C LYS A 77 -9.66 8.06 3.03
N TYR A 78 -9.77 9.37 2.82
CA TYR A 78 -8.60 10.24 2.69
C TYR A 78 -8.09 10.71 4.06
N ASP A 79 -6.79 10.99 4.12
CA ASP A 79 -6.13 11.51 5.32
C ASP A 79 -6.67 12.90 5.66
N GLY A 80 -6.89 13.16 6.95
CA GLY A 80 -7.36 14.46 7.44
C GLY A 80 -8.81 14.84 7.09
N LYS A 81 -9.59 13.93 6.47
CA LYS A 81 -11.00 14.17 6.10
C LYS A 81 -11.89 13.11 6.69
N ASP A 82 -12.94 13.47 7.41
CA ASP A 82 -13.81 12.47 8.07
C ASP A 82 -14.73 11.72 7.10
N SER A 83 -15.09 12.34 5.98
CA SER A 83 -15.93 11.73 4.94
C SER A 83 -15.24 10.56 4.22
N VAL A 84 -16.07 9.61 3.77
CA VAL A 84 -15.69 8.57 2.80
C VAL A 84 -16.09 8.98 1.39
N TYR A 85 -15.30 8.58 0.39
CA TYR A 85 -15.46 9.01 -1.01
C TYR A 85 -15.59 7.81 -1.94
N GLY A 86 -16.54 7.87 -2.87
CA GLY A 86 -16.68 6.89 -3.95
C GLY A 86 -16.04 7.41 -5.23
N LEU A 87 -14.98 6.77 -5.73
CA LEU A 87 -14.30 7.18 -6.97
C LEU A 87 -14.00 6.00 -7.90
N GLU A 88 -14.14 6.26 -9.21
CA GLU A 88 -13.65 5.34 -10.23
C GLU A 88 -12.16 5.59 -10.51
N LEU A 89 -11.28 5.20 -9.58
CA LEU A 89 -9.85 5.54 -9.56
C LEU A 89 -9.09 5.31 -10.88
N HIS A 90 -9.53 4.36 -11.71
CA HIS A 90 -8.88 4.05 -13.00
C HIS A 90 -9.57 4.65 -14.22
N ARG A 91 -10.69 5.37 -14.04
CA ARG A 91 -11.52 5.92 -15.12
C ARG A 91 -11.78 7.42 -14.98
N ASP A 92 -11.80 7.93 -13.75
CA ASP A 92 -11.98 9.36 -13.50
C ASP A 92 -10.75 10.12 -13.99
N LYS A 93 -10.94 11.01 -14.96
CA LYS A 93 -9.88 11.79 -15.59
C LYS A 93 -9.24 12.82 -14.65
N ARG A 94 -9.93 13.15 -13.55
CA ARG A 94 -9.40 14.05 -12.52
C ARG A 94 -8.36 13.36 -11.64
N VAL A 95 -8.37 12.03 -11.59
CA VAL A 95 -7.37 11.22 -10.87
C VAL A 95 -6.13 11.08 -11.75
N LEU A 96 -5.01 11.63 -11.28
CA LEU A 96 -3.74 11.65 -11.98
C LEU A 96 -2.68 10.86 -11.21
N ALA A 97 -1.79 10.16 -11.91
CA ALA A 97 -0.63 9.49 -11.31
C ALA A 97 -0.97 8.65 -10.06
N LEU A 98 -1.97 7.78 -10.16
CA LEU A 98 -2.35 6.87 -9.07
C LEU A 98 -1.20 5.92 -8.74
N GLU A 99 -0.78 5.94 -7.48
CA GLU A 99 0.28 5.10 -6.94
C GLU A 99 -0.18 4.35 -5.68
N ILE A 100 0.23 3.10 -5.56
CA ILE A 100 0.04 2.29 -4.37
C ILE A 100 1.27 2.46 -3.48
N LEU A 101 1.05 2.89 -2.25
CA LEU A 101 2.11 3.10 -1.27
C LEU A 101 2.42 1.80 -0.52
N PRO A 102 3.68 1.59 -0.10
CA PRO A 102 4.09 0.39 0.65
C PRO A 102 3.64 0.38 2.11
N GLU A 103 3.10 1.51 2.59
CA GLU A 103 2.63 1.71 3.96
C GLU A 103 1.44 0.79 4.27
N ARG A 104 1.51 0.11 5.42
CA ARG A 104 0.38 -0.68 5.94
C ARG A 104 -0.47 0.19 6.84
N VAL A 105 -1.79 0.06 6.72
CA VAL A 105 -2.73 0.70 7.63
C VAL A 105 -2.60 0.03 9.01
N PRO A 106 -2.30 0.77 10.09
CA PRO A 106 -2.33 0.21 11.43
C PRO A 106 -3.74 -0.26 11.79
N THR A 107 -3.86 -1.44 12.38
CA THR A 107 -5.13 -1.94 12.91
C THR A 107 -5.17 -1.68 14.42
N PRO A 108 -5.97 -0.72 14.90
CA PRO A 108 -6.10 -0.49 16.34
C PRO A 108 -6.83 -1.64 17.02
N ARG A 109 -6.63 -1.79 18.34
CA ARG A 109 -7.45 -2.67 19.17
C ARG A 109 -8.77 -1.97 19.48
N ILE A 110 -9.88 -2.68 19.28
CA ILE A 110 -11.24 -2.17 19.45
C ILE A 110 -11.94 -3.01 20.52
N ASP A 111 -12.71 -2.36 21.41
CA ASP A 111 -13.68 -3.06 22.25
C ASP A 111 -14.87 -3.47 21.37
N SER A 112 -14.84 -4.71 20.89
CA SER A 112 -15.83 -5.21 19.95
C SER A 112 -17.23 -5.21 20.55
N ARG A 113 -17.39 -5.44 21.87
CA ARG A 113 -18.71 -5.51 22.50
C ARG A 113 -19.40 -4.15 22.49
N LEU A 114 -18.66 -3.10 22.82
CA LEU A 114 -19.18 -1.74 22.75
C LEU A 114 -19.47 -1.34 21.31
N ALA A 115 -18.53 -1.58 20.39
CA ALA A 115 -18.71 -1.25 18.97
C ALA A 115 -19.96 -1.92 18.38
N ASP A 116 -20.13 -3.23 18.60
CA ASP A 116 -21.29 -3.99 18.12
C ASP A 116 -22.60 -3.48 18.72
N SER A 117 -22.58 -3.02 19.98
CA SER A 117 -23.78 -2.47 20.64
C SER A 117 -24.24 -1.12 20.09
N LEU A 118 -23.33 -0.37 19.45
CA LEU A 118 -23.59 0.96 18.89
C LEU A 118 -24.16 0.90 17.46
N ILE A 119 -23.89 -0.17 16.70
CA ILE A 119 -24.38 -0.31 15.32
C ILE A 119 -25.92 -0.26 15.30
N GLY A 120 -26.47 0.55 14.38
CA GLY A 120 -27.90 0.78 14.22
C GLY A 120 -28.54 1.67 15.29
N LYS A 121 -27.76 2.22 16.24
CA LYS A 121 -28.30 3.13 17.27
C LYS A 121 -28.36 4.56 16.75
N ALA A 122 -29.44 5.25 17.10
CA ALA A 122 -29.52 6.71 17.00
C ALA A 122 -28.61 7.34 18.07
N VAL A 123 -27.86 8.36 17.67
CA VAL A 123 -26.85 9.03 18.50
C VAL A 123 -26.95 10.54 18.34
N GLY A 124 -26.59 11.28 19.39
CA GLY A 124 -26.24 12.70 19.32
C GLY A 124 -24.70 12.81 19.34
N HIS A 125 -24.09 13.17 18.22
CA HIS A 125 -22.65 13.37 18.11
C HIS A 125 -22.32 14.84 18.36
N VAL A 126 -21.57 15.11 19.42
CA VAL A 126 -21.15 16.47 19.77
C VAL A 126 -19.86 16.82 19.03
N PHE A 127 -19.90 17.92 18.28
CA PHE A 127 -18.75 18.53 17.63
C PHE A 127 -18.33 19.80 18.38
N GLU A 128 -17.03 20.08 18.39
CA GLU A 128 -16.46 21.29 18.99
C GLU A 128 -15.97 22.22 17.88
N GLY A 129 -16.49 23.45 17.88
CA GLY A 129 -16.08 24.51 16.95
C GLY A 129 -14.82 25.24 17.41
N GLU A 130 -14.30 26.13 16.55
CA GLU A 130 -13.03 26.84 16.75
C GLU A 130 -12.96 27.66 18.05
N HIS A 131 -14.10 28.08 18.59
CA HIS A 131 -14.19 28.86 19.83
C HIS A 131 -14.66 28.03 21.04
N GLY A 132 -14.58 26.69 20.97
CA GLY A 132 -15.02 25.78 22.03
C GLY A 132 -16.55 25.65 22.14
N THR A 133 -17.30 26.23 21.20
CA THR A 133 -18.75 26.06 21.11
C THR A 133 -19.07 24.61 20.75
N LYS A 134 -19.96 23.98 21.51
CA LYS A 134 -20.38 22.60 21.28
C LYS A 134 -21.70 22.56 20.52
N ASP A 135 -21.75 21.77 19.47
CA ASP A 135 -22.94 21.56 18.65
C ASP A 135 -23.27 20.07 18.57
N GLU A 136 -24.54 19.71 18.74
CA GLU A 136 -24.98 18.32 18.75
C GLU A 136 -25.68 17.95 17.46
N TRP A 137 -25.15 16.92 16.80
CA TRP A 137 -25.64 16.43 15.52
C TRP A 137 -26.30 15.07 15.71
N LYS A 138 -27.59 14.98 15.42
CA LYS A 138 -28.33 13.72 15.48
C LYS A 138 -28.02 12.87 14.26
N GLY A 139 -27.74 11.59 14.49
CA GLY A 139 -27.43 10.63 13.43
C GLY A 139 -27.66 9.20 13.86
N MET A 140 -27.20 8.26 13.04
CA MET A 140 -27.23 6.83 13.32
C MET A 140 -25.88 6.22 12.98
N VAL A 141 -25.41 5.29 13.81
CA VAL A 141 -24.23 4.48 13.49
C VAL A 141 -24.66 3.39 12.51
N LEU A 142 -23.99 3.32 11.36
CA LEU A 142 -24.25 2.34 10.30
C LEU A 142 -23.35 1.11 10.42
#